data_AF-A0A519FXM5-F1
#
_entry.id   AF-A0A519FXM5-F1
#
_cell.length_a   1.000
_cell.length_b   1.000
_cell.length_c   1.000
_cell.angle_alpha   90.00
_cell.angle_beta   90.00
_cell.angle_gamma   90.00
#
_symmetry.space_group_name_H-M   'P 1'
#
loop_
_entity.id
_entity.type
_entity.pdbx_description
1 polymer ?
#
loop_
_entity_poly.entity_id
_entity_poly.type
_entity_poly.pdbx_seq_one_letter_code
_entity_poly.pdbx_strand_id
1 'polypeptide(L)'
;MLESFLASLAVIVSLVAPLTPAAPAGPQGQQGSQEARTSAVPKYQEYVALGDSWSADVVILNAQGLPDTRYAPIDCAQSMVSYPKQVAKALGVKVFRDATCGSATTEHFYEPQTGLPTGGTNPPQFDRLTRTTDLVTVGIGGNDAGFAAAAISCI
;
A
#
# COMPACT_ATOMS: atom_id res chain seq x y z
N MET A 1 -46.28 -8.04 -30.36
CA MET A 1 -46.62 -7.11 -29.27
C MET A 1 -45.30 -6.79 -28.59
N LEU A 2 -44.49 -5.85 -29.09
CA LEU A 2 -44.60 -4.37 -28.93
C LEU A 2 -44.69 -4.05 -27.43
N GLU A 3 -43.77 -3.34 -26.75
CA GLU A 3 -43.19 -1.98 -26.97
C GLU A 3 -41.86 -1.88 -26.16
N SER A 4 -40.74 -1.27 -26.54
CA SER A 4 -40.39 0.10 -27.01
C SER A 4 -40.66 1.23 -26.00
N PHE A 5 -39.68 1.59 -25.15
CA PHE A 5 -39.54 2.97 -24.65
C PHE A 5 -38.06 3.35 -24.45
N LEU A 6 -37.53 4.06 -25.45
CA LEU A 6 -36.31 4.88 -25.37
C LEU A 6 -36.68 6.22 -24.72
N ALA A 7 -36.00 6.61 -23.64
CA ALA A 7 -36.10 7.96 -23.08
C ALA A 7 -34.84 8.75 -23.47
N SER A 8 -34.99 9.67 -24.42
CA SER A 8 -33.99 10.68 -24.77
C SER A 8 -33.94 11.77 -23.71
N LEU A 9 -32.79 11.98 -23.06
CA LEU A 9 -32.52 13.22 -22.33
C LEU A 9 -31.94 14.25 -23.30
N ALA A 10 -32.69 15.33 -23.54
CA ALA A 10 -32.22 16.51 -24.23
C ALA A 10 -31.34 17.35 -23.27
N VAL A 11 -30.10 17.63 -23.67
CA VAL A 11 -29.20 18.56 -22.97
C VAL A 11 -29.47 19.98 -23.47
N ILE A 12 -29.97 20.85 -22.59
CA ILE A 12 -30.10 22.29 -22.86
C ILE A 12 -28.74 22.93 -22.60
N VAL A 13 -28.02 23.34 -23.65
CA VAL A 13 -26.79 24.14 -23.54
C VAL A 13 -27.18 25.62 -23.51
N SER A 14 -27.03 26.25 -22.35
CA SER A 14 -27.22 27.69 -22.20
C SER A 14 -25.93 28.42 -22.59
N LEU A 15 -25.95 29.21 -23.68
CA LEU A 15 -24.82 30.07 -24.06
C LEU A 15 -24.79 31.32 -23.17
N VAL A 16 -23.77 31.44 -22.34
CA VAL A 16 -23.42 32.70 -21.67
C VAL A 16 -22.13 33.21 -22.31
N ALA A 17 -22.20 34.36 -22.99
CA ALA A 17 -21.03 35.00 -23.57
C ALA A 17 -20.26 35.78 -22.48
N PRO A 18 -18.93 35.60 -22.34
CA PRO A 18 -18.16 36.39 -21.38
C PRO A 18 -17.75 37.74 -21.96
N LEU A 19 -18.04 38.81 -21.22
CA LEU A 19 -17.45 40.14 -21.40
C LEU A 19 -16.02 40.12 -20.83
N THR A 20 -15.01 40.26 -21.69
CA THR A 20 -13.60 40.36 -21.28
C THR A 20 -13.19 41.82 -21.05
N PRO A 21 -12.76 42.22 -19.84
CA PRO A 21 -12.08 43.49 -19.65
C PRO A 21 -10.62 43.37 -20.13
N ALA A 22 -10.16 44.34 -20.93
CA ALA A 22 -8.77 44.42 -21.38
C ALA A 22 -7.86 44.88 -20.22
N ALA A 23 -6.91 44.03 -19.82
CA ALA A 23 -5.86 44.37 -18.87
C ALA A 23 -4.63 44.97 -19.57
N PRO A 24 -3.90 45.91 -18.94
CA PRO A 24 -2.72 46.54 -19.54
C PRO A 24 -1.51 45.58 -19.52
N ALA A 25 -0.71 45.62 -20.59
CA ALA A 25 0.50 44.82 -20.74
C ALA A 25 1.60 45.27 -19.76
N GLY A 26 1.81 44.49 -18.69
CA GLY A 26 2.99 44.59 -17.84
C GLY A 26 4.22 43.92 -18.47
N PRO A 27 5.44 44.26 -18.01
CA PRO A 27 6.67 43.70 -18.56
C PRO A 27 6.72 42.17 -18.35
N GLN A 28 6.96 41.43 -19.43
CA GLN A 28 7.06 39.98 -19.40
C GLN A 28 8.32 39.56 -18.63
N GLY A 29 8.11 39.07 -17.41
CA GLY A 29 9.15 38.37 -16.65
C GLY A 29 9.60 37.14 -17.43
N GLN A 30 10.92 36.95 -17.53
CA GLN A 30 11.55 35.80 -18.16
C GLN A 30 11.04 34.51 -17.51
N GLN A 31 10.14 33.80 -18.20
CA GLN A 31 9.80 32.43 -17.88
C GLN A 31 11.01 31.57 -18.26
N GLY A 32 11.89 31.35 -17.29
CA GLY A 32 12.89 30.30 -17.39
C GLY A 32 12.17 29.00 -17.72
N SER A 33 12.53 28.39 -18.84
CA SER A 33 12.05 27.08 -19.25
C SER A 33 12.34 26.08 -18.13
N GLN A 34 11.32 25.72 -17.35
CA GLN A 34 11.38 24.54 -16.49
C GLN A 34 11.28 23.33 -17.41
N GLU A 35 12.45 22.85 -17.83
CA GLU A 35 12.59 21.56 -18.45
C GLU A 35 12.10 20.52 -17.43
N ALA A 36 10.95 19.91 -17.73
CA ALA A 36 10.35 18.89 -16.89
C ALA A 36 11.33 17.72 -16.79
N ARG A 37 12.13 17.68 -15.72
CA ARG A 37 12.92 16.51 -15.36
C ARG A 37 11.92 15.39 -15.12
N THR A 38 11.79 14.51 -16.10
CA THR A 38 11.07 13.25 -15.92
C THR A 38 11.92 12.44 -14.96
N SER A 39 11.61 12.47 -13.67
CA SER A 39 12.25 11.62 -12.69
C SER A 39 12.00 10.18 -13.10
N ALA A 40 13.05 9.49 -13.54
CA ALA A 40 12.95 8.06 -13.80
C ALA A 40 12.53 7.37 -12.50
N VAL A 41 11.53 6.49 -12.58
CA VAL A 41 11.13 5.67 -11.44
C VAL A 41 12.33 4.82 -11.03
N PRO A 42 12.78 4.87 -9.76
CA PRO A 42 13.86 4.02 -9.29
C PRO A 42 13.54 2.56 -9.57
N LYS A 43 14.53 1.82 -10.09
CA LYS A 43 14.42 0.36 -10.24
C LYS A 43 15.00 -0.28 -8.98
N TYR A 44 14.23 -1.20 -8.40
CA TYR A 44 14.62 -1.95 -7.22
C TYR A 44 14.86 -3.42 -7.58
N GLN A 45 15.89 -4.00 -6.98
CA GLN A 45 16.31 -5.38 -7.19
C GLN A 45 15.86 -6.29 -6.05
N GLU A 46 15.90 -5.80 -4.80
CA GLU A 46 15.55 -6.54 -3.59
C GLU A 46 14.67 -5.72 -2.66
N TYR A 47 13.45 -6.19 -2.46
CA TYR A 47 12.45 -5.57 -1.60
C TYR A 47 12.18 -6.42 -0.35
N VAL A 48 12.27 -5.79 0.82
CA VAL A 48 11.86 -6.38 2.09
C VAL A 48 10.68 -5.60 2.68
N ALA A 49 9.61 -6.31 3.01
CA ALA A 49 8.47 -5.73 3.72
C ALA A 49 8.52 -6.11 5.21
N LEU A 50 8.43 -5.11 6.07
CA LEU A 50 8.42 -5.25 7.53
C LEU A 50 7.11 -4.67 8.07
N GLY A 51 6.50 -5.32 9.07
CA GLY A 51 5.27 -4.78 9.62
C GLY A 51 4.42 -5.69 10.47
N ASP A 52 3.27 -5.12 10.86
CA ASP A 52 2.22 -5.77 11.64
C ASP A 52 1.06 -6.26 10.75
N SER A 53 -0.10 -6.46 11.37
CA SER A 53 -1.33 -6.94 10.74
C SER A 53 -1.82 -6.09 9.57
N TRP A 54 -1.55 -4.78 9.57
CA TRP A 54 -1.95 -3.90 8.48
C TRP A 54 -1.12 -4.12 7.22
N SER A 55 0.16 -4.45 7.39
CA SER A 55 1.04 -4.77 6.26
C SER A 55 0.90 -6.21 5.80
N ALA A 56 0.68 -7.14 6.73
CA ALA A 56 0.37 -8.53 6.44
C ALA A 56 -1.00 -8.69 5.74
N ASP A 57 -1.88 -7.68 5.84
CA ASP A 57 -3.27 -7.74 5.38
C ASP A 57 -3.94 -8.99 5.98
N VAL A 58 -3.99 -9.02 7.31
CA VAL A 58 -4.28 -10.26 8.05
C VAL A 58 -5.63 -10.85 7.65
N VAL A 59 -5.60 -12.13 7.29
CA VAL A 59 -6.78 -12.85 6.80
C VAL A 59 -6.78 -14.29 7.29
N ILE A 60 -7.96 -14.80 7.65
CA ILE A 60 -8.16 -16.25 7.86
C ILE A 60 -8.45 -16.94 6.53
N LEU A 61 -9.39 -16.38 5.76
CA LEU A 61 -9.79 -16.82 4.42
C LEU A 61 -10.31 -15.61 3.63
N ASN A 62 -9.87 -15.45 2.39
CA ASN A 62 -10.47 -14.53 1.42
C ASN A 62 -10.71 -15.23 0.06
N ALA A 63 -11.11 -14.46 -0.95
CA ALA A 63 -11.33 -14.96 -2.31
C ALA A 63 -10.06 -15.54 -2.96
N GLN A 64 -8.87 -15.21 -2.45
CA GLN A 64 -7.62 -15.75 -2.93
C GLN A 64 -7.26 -17.06 -2.23
N GLY A 65 -7.75 -17.30 -1.01
CA GLY A 65 -7.59 -18.55 -0.28
C GLY A 65 -7.19 -18.35 1.17
N LEU A 66 -6.57 -19.38 1.76
CA LEU A 66 -5.91 -19.30 3.05
C LEU A 66 -4.55 -18.59 2.91
N PRO A 67 -3.99 -18.03 3.99
CA PRO A 67 -2.57 -17.67 4.05
C PRO A 67 -1.67 -18.82 3.57
N ASP A 68 -0.49 -18.50 3.06
CA ASP A 68 0.56 -19.49 2.75
C ASP A 68 1.73 -19.36 3.73
N THR A 69 2.71 -20.26 3.62
CA THR A 69 3.92 -20.25 4.46
C THR A 69 5.17 -19.84 3.68
N ARG A 70 5.01 -19.08 2.59
CA ARG A 70 6.13 -18.76 1.69
C ARG A 70 7.17 -17.85 2.35
N TYR A 71 6.72 -16.91 3.17
CA TYR A 71 7.58 -15.87 3.74
C TYR A 71 7.57 -15.82 5.28
N ALA A 72 6.45 -16.21 5.88
CA ALA A 72 6.24 -16.22 7.32
C ALA A 72 5.46 -17.50 7.71
N PRO A 73 5.42 -17.85 9.01
CA PRO A 73 4.52 -18.88 9.51
C PRO A 73 3.07 -18.64 9.11
N ILE A 74 2.29 -19.72 8.95
CA ILE A 74 0.88 -19.66 8.53
C ILE A 74 0.04 -18.76 9.44
N ASP A 75 0.37 -18.76 10.73
CA ASP A 75 -0.32 -18.05 11.79
C ASP A 75 0.13 -16.60 11.97
N CYS A 76 1.06 -16.11 11.14
CA CYS A 76 1.16 -14.69 10.82
C CYS A 76 -0.02 -14.18 9.98
N ALA A 77 -0.81 -15.11 9.41
CA ALA A 77 -2.03 -14.86 8.67
C ALA A 77 -1.87 -13.86 7.51
N GLN A 78 -0.70 -13.89 6.85
CA GLN A 78 -0.42 -13.04 5.71
C GLN A 78 -1.35 -13.34 4.54
N SER A 79 -2.07 -12.34 4.05
CA SER A 79 -2.82 -12.45 2.80
C SER A 79 -1.87 -12.72 1.63
N MET A 80 -2.30 -13.61 0.73
CA MET A 80 -1.60 -13.87 -0.53
C MET A 80 -1.59 -12.68 -1.48
N VAL A 81 -2.38 -11.64 -1.19
CA VAL A 81 -2.49 -10.41 -1.97
C VAL A 81 -2.30 -9.15 -1.12
N SER A 82 -1.54 -9.25 -0.03
CA SER A 82 -1.16 -8.09 0.79
C SER A 82 -0.52 -6.98 -0.05
N TYR A 83 -0.63 -5.72 0.38
CA TYR A 83 -0.06 -4.60 -0.38
C TYR A 83 1.43 -4.78 -0.69
N PRO A 84 2.29 -5.37 0.19
CA PRO A 84 3.67 -5.62 -0.15
C PRO A 84 3.83 -6.58 -1.33
N LYS A 85 3.03 -7.65 -1.40
CA LYS A 85 3.05 -8.60 -2.52
C LYS A 85 2.62 -7.92 -3.83
N GLN A 86 1.64 -7.02 -3.76
CA GLN A 86 1.20 -6.23 -4.92
C GLN A 86 2.29 -5.25 -5.39
N VAL A 87 2.95 -4.56 -4.46
CA VAL A 87 4.08 -3.65 -4.76
C VAL A 87 5.25 -4.42 -5.38
N ALA A 88 5.63 -5.56 -4.81
CA ALA A 88 6.71 -6.40 -5.36
C ALA A 88 6.42 -6.82 -6.80
N LYS A 89 5.17 -7.23 -7.09
CA LYS A 89 4.72 -7.58 -8.44
C LYS A 89 4.75 -6.38 -9.39
N ALA A 90 4.29 -5.21 -8.94
CA ALA A 90 4.24 -3.99 -9.76
C ALA A 90 5.64 -3.47 -10.11
N LEU A 91 6.59 -3.58 -9.18
CA LEU A 91 7.98 -3.16 -9.37
C LEU A 91 8.82 -4.20 -10.13
N GLY A 92 8.36 -5.45 -10.21
CA GLY A 92 9.09 -6.53 -10.89
C GLY A 92 10.44 -6.85 -10.22
N VAL A 93 10.51 -6.73 -8.89
CA VAL A 93 11.74 -7.00 -8.13
C VAL A 93 12.19 -8.44 -8.31
N LYS A 94 13.51 -8.67 -8.33
CA LYS A 94 14.07 -10.03 -8.48
C LYS A 94 14.00 -10.82 -7.19
N VAL A 95 14.22 -10.14 -6.06
CA VAL A 95 14.18 -10.73 -4.72
C VAL A 95 13.12 -10.00 -3.92
N PHE A 96 12.21 -10.77 -3.32
CA PHE A 96 11.19 -10.25 -2.42
C PHE A 96 11.15 -11.10 -1.15
N ARG A 97 11.12 -10.46 0.02
CA ARG A 97 10.97 -11.09 1.33
C ARG A 97 9.89 -10.32 2.10
N ASP A 98 8.98 -11.05 2.74
CA ASP A 98 7.86 -10.46 3.48
C ASP A 98 7.89 -10.93 4.94
N ALA A 99 8.39 -10.09 5.84
CA ALA A 99 8.50 -10.39 7.26
C ALA A 99 7.25 -9.98 8.07
N THR A 100 6.24 -9.41 7.42
CA THR A 100 5.05 -8.87 8.08
C THR A 100 4.32 -9.96 8.86
N CYS A 101 3.79 -9.66 10.04
CA CYS A 101 3.10 -10.68 10.83
C CYS A 101 1.99 -10.06 11.67
N GLY A 102 0.85 -10.75 11.77
CA GLY A 102 -0.24 -10.36 12.66
C GLY A 102 0.27 -10.15 14.09
N SER A 103 -0.26 -9.12 14.76
CA SER A 103 0.07 -8.76 16.15
C SER A 103 1.54 -8.37 16.43
N ALA A 104 2.39 -8.24 15.41
CA ALA A 104 3.76 -7.82 15.63
C ALA A 104 3.85 -6.39 16.20
N THR A 105 4.57 -6.23 17.30
CA THR A 105 5.07 -4.95 17.83
C THR A 105 6.48 -4.62 17.30
N THR A 106 6.97 -3.41 17.53
CA THR A 106 8.31 -2.95 17.12
C THR A 106 9.46 -3.78 17.70
N GLU A 107 9.28 -4.42 18.86
CA GLU A 107 10.26 -5.35 19.45
C GLU A 107 10.58 -6.52 18.50
N HIS A 108 9.59 -6.99 17.75
CA HIS A 108 9.76 -8.10 16.81
C HIS A 108 10.60 -7.76 15.57
N PHE A 109 11.06 -6.52 15.42
CA PHE A 109 12.13 -6.23 14.48
C PHE A 109 13.41 -6.96 14.84
N TYR A 110 13.71 -7.06 16.14
CA TYR A 110 14.98 -7.57 16.66
C TYR A 110 14.82 -8.92 17.35
N GLU A 111 13.63 -9.21 17.88
CA GLU A 111 13.34 -10.44 18.62
C GLU A 111 12.38 -11.37 17.85
N PRO A 112 12.45 -12.70 18.04
CA PRO A 112 11.48 -13.62 17.48
C PRO A 112 10.06 -13.37 18.04
N GLN A 113 9.06 -13.33 17.16
CA GLN A 113 7.66 -13.36 17.57
C GLN A 113 7.24 -14.80 17.83
N THR A 114 7.23 -15.19 19.10
CA THR A 114 6.83 -16.53 19.55
C THR A 114 5.38 -16.57 20.03
N GLY A 115 4.82 -17.77 20.19
CA GLY A 115 3.47 -17.93 20.74
C GLY A 115 2.36 -17.49 19.79
N LEU A 116 2.60 -17.57 18.47
CA LEU A 116 1.57 -17.33 17.47
C LEU A 116 0.39 -18.32 17.64
N PRO A 117 -0.81 -18.02 17.10
CA PRO A 117 -2.03 -18.79 17.38
C PRO A 117 -1.95 -20.31 17.22
N THR A 118 -1.06 -20.82 16.36
CA THR A 118 -0.87 -22.27 16.15
C THR A 118 0.45 -22.80 16.72
N GLY A 119 1.12 -22.01 17.56
CA GLY A 119 2.42 -22.32 18.15
C GLY A 119 3.60 -21.96 17.25
N GLY A 120 3.38 -21.23 16.15
CA GLY A 120 4.43 -20.77 15.25
C GLY A 120 5.35 -19.72 15.90
N THR A 121 6.52 -19.57 15.28
CA THR A 121 7.48 -18.50 15.61
C THR A 121 7.89 -17.81 14.32
N ASN A 122 7.64 -16.50 14.22
CA ASN A 122 8.23 -15.68 13.17
C ASN A 122 9.61 -15.20 13.65
N PRO A 123 10.71 -15.42 12.90
CA PRO A 123 12.02 -14.86 13.25
C PRO A 123 11.99 -13.33 13.36
N PRO A 124 12.99 -12.70 14.00
CA PRO A 124 13.19 -11.26 13.96
C PRO A 124 13.01 -10.73 12.54
N GLN A 125 12.20 -9.68 12.36
CA GLN A 125 11.88 -9.24 11.00
C GLN A 125 13.12 -8.71 10.27
N PHE A 126 14.09 -8.15 10.99
CA PHE A 126 15.36 -7.68 10.41
C PHE A 126 16.23 -8.81 9.84
N ASP A 127 15.98 -10.08 10.18
CA ASP A 127 16.66 -11.22 9.55
C ASP A 127 16.35 -11.35 8.05
N ARG A 128 15.34 -10.63 7.55
CA ARG A 128 15.03 -10.56 6.11
C ARG A 128 15.85 -9.51 5.39
N LEU A 129 16.49 -8.59 6.10
CA LEU A 129 17.34 -7.56 5.50
C LEU A 129 18.70 -8.16 5.11
N THR A 130 19.20 -7.71 3.97
CA THR A 130 20.54 -8.04 3.50
C THR A 130 21.29 -6.76 3.15
N ARG A 131 22.59 -6.85 2.87
CA ARG A 131 23.36 -5.72 2.36
C ARG A 131 22.92 -5.26 0.96
N THR A 132 22.13 -6.07 0.24
CA THR A 132 21.64 -5.78 -1.11
C THR A 132 20.20 -5.32 -1.15
N THR A 133 19.48 -5.31 -0.02
CA THR A 133 18.14 -4.74 0.08
C THR A 133 18.16 -3.26 -0.33
N ASP A 134 17.43 -2.91 -1.38
CA ASP A 134 17.38 -1.56 -1.95
C ASP A 134 15.99 -0.90 -1.86
N LEU A 135 14.99 -1.67 -1.40
CA LEU A 135 13.69 -1.15 -0.98
C LEU A 135 13.25 -1.80 0.33
N VAL A 136 12.79 -0.98 1.28
CA VAL A 136 12.13 -1.43 2.50
C VAL A 136 10.84 -0.67 2.68
N THR A 137 9.74 -1.38 2.95
CA THR A 137 8.51 -0.77 3.48
C THR A 137 8.34 -1.18 4.93
N VAL A 138 7.81 -0.26 5.73
CA VAL A 138 7.59 -0.46 7.16
C VAL A 138 6.19 0.02 7.51
N GLY A 139 5.37 -0.89 8.04
CA GLY A 139 4.07 -0.57 8.62
C GLY A 139 3.88 -1.35 9.90
N ILE A 140 4.32 -0.78 11.02
CA ILE A 140 4.28 -1.36 12.37
C ILE A 140 3.96 -0.27 13.39
N GLY A 141 3.50 -0.64 14.58
CA GLY A 141 3.35 0.26 15.72
C GLY A 141 1.92 0.33 16.27
N GLY A 142 0.92 -0.14 15.51
CA GLY A 142 -0.46 -0.14 15.97
C GLY A 142 -0.66 -1.01 17.21
N ASN A 143 0.08 -2.12 17.30
CA ASN A 143 0.04 -3.02 18.45
C ASN A 143 0.74 -2.42 19.67
N ASP A 144 1.88 -1.75 19.48
CA ASP A 144 2.61 -1.03 20.53
C ASP A 144 1.73 0.07 21.16
N ALA A 145 0.97 0.79 20.34
CA ALA A 145 0.07 1.85 20.78
C ALA A 145 -1.27 1.34 21.36
N GLY A 146 -1.53 0.02 21.33
CA GLY A 146 -2.82 -0.54 21.75
C GLY A 146 -4.00 -0.10 20.87
N PHE A 147 -3.75 0.21 19.59
CA PHE A 147 -4.74 0.84 18.70
C PHE A 147 -6.02 0.02 18.56
N ALA A 148 -5.92 -1.30 18.39
CA ALA A 148 -7.08 -2.18 18.26
C ALA A 148 -7.95 -2.17 19.53
N ALA A 149 -7.34 -2.23 20.71
CA ALA A 149 -8.05 -2.16 21.98
C ALA A 149 -8.73 -0.79 22.17
N ALA A 150 -8.05 0.30 21.81
CA ALA A 150 -8.63 1.64 21.84
C ALA A 150 -9.85 1.76 20.90
N ALA A 151 -9.76 1.25 19.67
CA ALA A 151 -10.89 1.25 18.73
C ALA A 151 -12.09 0.44 19.26
N ILE A 152 -11.86 -0.73 19.87
CA ILE A 152 -12.92 -1.55 20.47
C ILE A 152 -13.56 -0.85 21.67
N SER A 153 -12.85 0.04 22.38
CA SER A 153 -13.43 0.78 23.51
C SER A 153 -14.48 1.82 23.09
N CYS A 154 -14.61 2.13 21.80
CA CYS A 154 -15.55 3.11 21.27
C CYS A 154 -16.87 2.53 20.77
N ILE A 155 -17.06 1.20 20.84
CA ILE A 155 -18.32 0.51 20.50
C ILE A 155 -19.06 0.06 21.76
#